data_AF-A0A7S4SJ67-F1
#
_entry.id   AF-A0A7S4SJ67-F1
#
_cell.length_a   1.000
_cell.length_b   1.000
_cell.length_c   1.000
_cell.angle_alpha   90.00
_cell.angle_beta   90.00
_cell.angle_gamma   90.00
#
_symmetry.space_group_name_H-M   'P 1'
#
loop_
_entity.id
_entity.type
_entity.pdbx_description
1 polymer ?
#
loop_
_entity_poly.entity_id
_entity_poly.type
_entity_poly.pdbx_seq_one_letter_code
_entity_poly.pdbx_strand_id
1 'polypeptide(L)'
;KQALEQAVLTPLPEEGTYVLQAVNSGRYLTVADGEPRRGSRVHLWDEARHWTCHWRLRWLGGCGERLCVLTDRSTGLALGIAGGASENGADLQLQADAGSPDTQWRLHPMGESNTFA
;
A
#
# COMPACT_ATOMS: atom_id res chain seq x y z
N LYS A 1 -6.98 -16.64 38.92
CA LYS A 1 -7.45 -17.36 37.71
C LYS A 1 -7.41 -16.36 36.57
N GLN A 2 -6.39 -16.45 35.72
CA GLN A 2 -6.08 -15.51 34.64
C GLN A 2 -7.26 -15.35 33.67
N ALA A 3 -7.57 -14.12 33.27
CA ALA A 3 -8.14 -13.82 31.97
C ALA A 3 -7.04 -13.11 31.19
N LEU A 4 -6.35 -13.85 30.31
CA LEU A 4 -5.42 -13.29 29.35
C LEU A 4 -6.26 -12.58 28.29
N GLU A 5 -6.22 -11.25 28.29
CA GLU A 5 -6.70 -10.43 27.20
C GLU A 5 -5.90 -10.80 25.95
N GLN A 6 -6.47 -11.69 25.14
CA GLN A 6 -6.02 -11.87 23.77
C GLN A 6 -6.36 -10.58 23.04
N ALA A 7 -5.38 -9.68 22.91
CA ALA A 7 -5.37 -8.71 21.85
C ALA A 7 -5.56 -9.49 20.55
N VAL A 8 -6.77 -9.49 20.00
CA VAL A 8 -7.06 -10.08 18.71
C VAL A 8 -6.27 -9.24 17.71
N LEU A 9 -5.08 -9.71 17.37
CA LEU A 9 -4.29 -9.13 16.30
C LEU A 9 -5.16 -9.21 15.06
N THR A 10 -5.61 -8.08 14.53
CA THR A 10 -6.29 -8.04 13.24
C THR A 10 -5.41 -8.79 12.24
N PRO A 11 -5.92 -9.87 11.61
CA PRO A 11 -5.12 -10.67 10.70
C PRO A 11 -4.64 -9.78 9.56
N LEU A 12 -3.36 -9.89 9.23
CA LEU A 12 -2.80 -9.19 8.07
C LEU A 12 -3.33 -9.84 6.79
N PRO A 13 -3.49 -9.07 5.71
CA PRO A 13 -3.79 -9.67 4.41
C PRO A 13 -2.66 -10.62 3.99
N GLU A 14 -3.05 -11.70 3.32
CA GLU A 14 -2.11 -12.60 2.65
C GLU A 14 -1.33 -11.85 1.55
N GLU A 15 -0.22 -12.42 1.11
CA GLU A 15 0.44 -11.90 -0.09
C GLU A 15 -0.45 -12.15 -1.31
N GLY A 16 -0.54 -11.17 -2.20
CA GLY A 16 -1.50 -11.24 -3.29
C GLY A 16 -1.60 -9.95 -4.09
N THR A 17 -2.52 -9.96 -5.06
CA THR A 17 -2.85 -8.77 -5.84
C THR A 17 -4.11 -8.13 -5.27
N TYR A 18 -4.03 -6.83 -4.99
CA TYR A 18 -5.08 -6.03 -4.39
C TYR A 18 -5.34 -4.76 -5.18
N VAL A 19 -6.54 -4.20 -5.00
CA VAL A 19 -6.83 -2.80 -5.28
C VAL A 19 -6.91 -2.07 -3.94
N LEU A 20 -6.32 -0.87 -3.85
CA LEU A 20 -6.38 -0.06 -2.64
C LEU A 20 -7.40 1.06 -2.85
N GLN A 21 -8.51 1.00 -2.12
CA GLN A 21 -9.58 1.99 -2.22
C GLN A 21 -9.50 3.00 -1.08
N ALA A 22 -9.46 4.28 -1.42
CA ALA A 22 -9.61 5.37 -0.47
C ALA A 22 -11.07 5.43 0.01
N VAL A 23 -11.32 5.02 1.26
CA VAL A 23 -12.66 4.90 1.84
C VAL A 23 -13.47 6.20 1.75
N ASN A 24 -12.81 7.35 1.91
CA ASN A 24 -13.46 8.67 1.88
C ASN A 24 -14.01 9.07 0.50
N SER A 25 -13.48 8.52 -0.58
CA SER A 25 -13.81 8.95 -1.96
C SER A 25 -14.30 7.81 -2.85
N GLY A 26 -14.09 6.56 -2.45
CA GLY A 26 -14.35 5.38 -3.27
C GLY A 26 -13.34 5.19 -4.42
N ARG A 27 -12.32 6.05 -4.53
CA ARG A 27 -11.30 5.99 -5.59
C ARG A 27 -10.18 5.02 -5.27
N TYR A 28 -9.46 4.59 -6.30
CA TYR A 28 -8.42 3.58 -6.19
C TYR A 28 -7.04 4.20 -6.37
N LEU A 29 -6.06 3.66 -5.64
CA LEU A 29 -4.65 4.00 -5.84
C LEU A 29 -4.22 3.50 -7.22
N THR A 30 -3.88 4.43 -8.10
CA THR A 30 -3.71 4.18 -9.54
C THR A 30 -2.41 4.80 -10.03
N VAL A 31 -1.70 4.08 -10.89
CA VAL A 31 -0.58 4.66 -11.64
C VAL A 31 -1.13 5.60 -12.72
N ALA A 32 -0.68 6.85 -12.71
CA ALA A 32 -1.14 7.88 -13.61
C ALA A 32 -0.80 7.59 -15.07
N ASP A 33 -1.59 8.19 -15.98
CA ASP A 33 -1.39 8.20 -17.43
C ASP A 33 -1.41 6.82 -18.12
N GLY A 34 -1.79 5.75 -17.41
CA GLY A 34 -1.89 4.42 -18.02
C GLY A 34 -0.53 3.77 -18.33
N GLU A 35 0.58 4.42 -17.98
CA GLU A 35 1.92 3.99 -18.33
C GLU A 35 2.80 3.82 -17.07
N PRO A 36 2.87 2.62 -16.49
CA PRO A 36 3.80 2.36 -15.41
C PRO A 36 5.22 2.31 -15.95
N ARG A 37 5.99 3.33 -15.58
CA ARG A 37 7.42 3.45 -15.80
C ARG A 37 8.02 4.05 -14.53
N ARG A 38 9.35 4.00 -14.44
CA ARG A 38 10.05 4.66 -13.33
C ARG A 38 9.71 6.16 -13.32
N GLY A 39 9.31 6.67 -12.17
CA GLY A 39 8.90 8.06 -11.99
C GLY A 39 7.44 8.35 -12.35
N SER A 40 6.66 7.36 -12.82
CA SER A 40 5.22 7.55 -13.02
C SER A 40 4.58 7.90 -11.69
N ARG A 41 3.79 8.98 -11.68
CA ARG A 41 3.06 9.43 -10.50
C ARG A 41 1.97 8.43 -10.13
N VAL A 42 1.61 8.43 -8.86
CA VAL A 42 0.48 7.64 -8.34
C VAL A 42 -0.58 8.60 -7.81
N HIS A 43 -1.83 8.39 -8.22
CA HIS A 43 -2.96 9.24 -7.85
C HIS A 43 -4.18 8.41 -7.45
N LEU A 44 -5.29 9.07 -7.10
CA LEU A 44 -6.58 8.42 -6.90
C LEU A 44 -7.44 8.56 -8.14
N TRP A 45 -7.97 7.45 -8.66
CA TRP A 45 -8.80 7.42 -9.86
C TRP A 45 -10.05 6.56 -9.69
N ASP A 46 -11.07 6.80 -10.53
CA ASP A 46 -12.40 6.20 -10.37
C ASP A 46 -12.48 4.72 -10.83
N GLU A 47 -11.48 4.21 -11.56
CA GLU A 47 -11.56 2.92 -12.24
C GLU A 47 -10.70 1.81 -11.62
N ALA A 48 -11.30 0.89 -10.85
CA ALA A 48 -10.60 -0.26 -10.28
C ALA A 48 -10.18 -1.34 -11.30
N ARG A 49 -10.87 -1.41 -12.45
CA ARG A 49 -10.70 -2.51 -13.42
C ARG A 49 -9.50 -2.33 -14.33
N HIS A 50 -8.90 -1.14 -14.35
CA HIS A 50 -7.69 -0.90 -15.09
C HIS A 50 -6.49 -1.52 -14.35
N TRP A 51 -5.61 -2.17 -15.09
CA TRP A 51 -4.48 -2.92 -14.54
C TRP A 51 -3.47 -2.04 -13.80
N THR A 52 -3.52 -0.72 -14.01
CA THR A 52 -2.72 0.29 -13.28
C THR A 52 -3.17 0.51 -11.83
N CYS A 53 -4.27 -0.13 -11.40
CA CYS A 53 -4.75 -0.10 -10.01
C CYS A 53 -4.41 -1.39 -9.24
N HIS A 54 -3.74 -2.34 -9.88
CA HIS A 54 -3.44 -3.65 -9.31
C HIS A 54 -2.06 -3.64 -8.64
N TRP A 55 -2.06 -3.79 -7.32
CA TRP A 55 -0.86 -3.79 -6.49
C TRP A 55 -0.59 -5.17 -5.93
N ARG A 56 0.63 -5.67 -6.12
CA ARG A 56 1.12 -6.88 -5.47
C ARG A 56 1.70 -6.51 -4.11
N LEU A 57 1.07 -7.04 -3.05
CA LEU A 57 1.56 -6.96 -1.69
C LEU A 57 2.54 -8.11 -1.44
N ARG A 58 3.73 -7.78 -0.93
CA ARG A 58 4.73 -8.73 -0.43
C ARG A 58 5.25 -8.26 0.92
N TRP A 59 5.31 -9.15 1.90
CA TRP A 59 5.84 -8.85 3.22
C TRP A 59 7.37 -8.90 3.21
N LEU A 60 7.99 -7.99 3.94
CA LEU A 60 9.43 -7.93 4.20
C LEU A 60 9.65 -8.32 5.66
N GLY A 61 10.11 -9.55 5.91
CA GLY A 61 10.44 -10.03 7.26
C GLY A 61 9.46 -11.07 7.83
N GLY A 62 9.69 -11.44 9.10
CA GLY A 62 8.91 -12.45 9.82
C GLY A 62 7.59 -11.91 10.40
N CYS A 63 6.77 -12.82 10.92
CA CYS A 63 5.48 -12.51 11.53
C CYS A 63 5.65 -11.44 12.65
N GLY A 64 5.22 -10.20 12.40
CA GLY A 64 5.16 -9.14 13.42
C GLY A 64 5.63 -7.75 12.99
N GLU A 65 6.52 -7.65 12.00
CA GLU A 65 7.09 -6.34 11.59
C GLU A 65 6.14 -5.48 10.75
N ARG A 66 5.09 -6.10 10.17
CA ARG A 66 4.05 -5.48 9.33
C ARG A 66 4.62 -4.58 8.23
N LEU A 67 5.82 -4.91 7.76
CA LEU A 67 6.56 -4.19 6.73
C LEU A 67 6.30 -4.88 5.39
N CYS A 68 5.91 -4.11 4.38
CA CYS A 68 5.60 -4.65 3.06
C CYS A 68 6.13 -3.75 1.96
N VAL A 69 6.11 -4.29 0.74
CA VAL A 69 6.22 -3.53 -0.50
C VAL A 69 4.96 -3.75 -1.30
N LEU A 70 4.47 -2.66 -1.90
CA LEU A 70 3.44 -2.69 -2.93
C LEU A 70 4.11 -2.47 -4.27
N THR A 71 3.95 -3.43 -5.19
CA THR A 71 4.49 -3.31 -6.55
C THR A 71 3.38 -3.30 -7.58
N ASP A 72 3.51 -2.48 -8.62
CA ASP A 72 2.60 -2.52 -9.76
C ASP A 72 2.62 -3.93 -10.37
N ARG A 73 1.44 -4.53 -10.58
CA ARG A 73 1.31 -5.91 -11.04
C ARG A 73 1.97 -6.14 -12.41
N SER A 74 1.96 -5.15 -13.28
CA SER A 74 2.39 -5.30 -14.67
C SER A 74 3.92 -5.16 -14.83
N THR A 75 4.53 -4.24 -14.09
CA THR A 75 5.95 -3.89 -14.22
C THR A 75 6.82 -4.39 -13.08
N GLY A 76 6.23 -4.65 -11.91
CA GLY A 76 6.98 -4.96 -10.69
C GLY A 76 7.66 -3.75 -10.05
N LEU A 77 7.44 -2.53 -10.55
CA LEU A 77 7.95 -1.31 -9.93
C LEU A 77 7.26 -1.06 -8.59
N ALA A 78 8.01 -0.62 -7.59
CA ALA A 78 7.52 -0.38 -6.24
C ALA A 78 6.84 0.99 -6.10
N LEU A 79 5.77 1.04 -5.33
CA LEU A 79 5.21 2.29 -4.82
C LEU A 79 6.22 2.90 -3.83
N GLY A 80 6.69 4.10 -4.11
CA GLY A 80 7.59 4.81 -3.22
C GLY A 80 7.33 6.30 -3.15
N ILE A 81 8.06 6.95 -2.25
CA ILE A 81 7.99 8.40 -2.03
C ILE A 81 8.95 9.09 -3.01
N ALA A 82 8.45 10.09 -3.74
CA ALA A 82 9.24 10.81 -4.73
C ALA A 82 10.48 11.46 -4.09
N GLY A 83 11.67 11.12 -4.61
CA GLY A 83 12.95 11.64 -4.11
C GLY A 83 13.30 11.25 -2.68
N GLY A 84 12.60 10.29 -2.05
CA GLY A 84 12.79 9.96 -0.63
C GLY A 84 12.39 11.11 0.32
N ALA A 85 11.48 11.98 -0.13
CA ALA A 85 10.95 13.09 0.66
C ALA A 85 10.36 12.62 2.00
N SER A 86 10.38 13.48 3.02
CA SER A 86 9.86 13.19 4.36
C SER A 86 8.84 14.22 4.86
N GLU A 87 8.62 15.26 4.07
CA GLU A 87 7.65 16.30 4.30
C GLU A 87 6.21 15.83 4.04
N ASN A 88 5.27 16.47 4.75
CA ASN A 88 3.85 16.27 4.49
C ASN A 88 3.50 16.69 3.05
N GLY A 89 2.72 15.86 2.37
CA GLY A 89 2.35 16.10 0.98
C GLY A 89 3.40 15.63 -0.02
N ALA A 90 4.41 14.86 0.41
CA ALA A 90 5.34 14.19 -0.49
C ALA A 90 4.58 13.35 -1.54
N ASP A 91 4.97 13.52 -2.81
CA ASP A 91 4.36 12.81 -3.93
C ASP A 91 4.72 11.32 -3.90
N LEU A 92 3.83 10.49 -4.44
CA LEU A 92 4.07 9.06 -4.65
C LEU A 92 4.42 8.78 -6.11
N GLN A 93 5.38 7.88 -6.32
CA GLN A 93 5.83 7.49 -7.65
C GLN A 93 6.20 6.00 -7.72
N LEU A 94 6.27 5.48 -8.93
CA LEU A 94 6.86 4.17 -9.19
C LEU A 94 8.39 4.23 -9.19
N GLN A 95 9.00 3.31 -8.46
CA GLN A 95 10.43 3.19 -8.27
C GLN A 95 10.93 1.80 -8.65
N ALA A 96 12.18 1.72 -9.11
CA ALA A 96 12.80 0.43 -9.47
C ALA A 96 13.32 -0.34 -8.25
N ASP A 97 13.70 0.38 -7.19
CA ASP A 97 14.31 -0.22 -6.00
C ASP A 97 13.26 -0.51 -4.92
N ALA A 98 12.83 -1.78 -4.84
CA ALA A 98 11.92 -2.27 -3.80
C ALA A 98 12.60 -2.54 -2.45
N GLY A 99 13.91 -2.32 -2.32
CA GLY A 99 14.70 -2.56 -1.10
C GLY A 99 14.95 -1.30 -0.27
N SER A 100 14.76 -0.11 -0.83
CA SER A 100 15.01 1.17 -0.16
C SER A 100 13.89 1.54 0.82
N PRO A 101 14.18 2.19 1.97
CA PRO A 101 13.15 2.56 2.96
C PRO A 101 12.00 3.41 2.40
N ASP A 102 12.24 4.21 1.36
CA ASP A 102 11.22 5.05 0.71
C ASP A 102 10.27 4.26 -0.21
N THR A 103 10.46 2.95 -0.37
CA THR A 103 9.52 2.03 -1.05
C THR A 103 8.92 0.98 -0.12
N GLN A 104 9.22 1.07 1.18
CA GLN A 104 8.71 0.17 2.20
C GLN A 104 7.57 0.83 2.98
N TRP A 105 6.51 0.06 3.22
CA TRP A 105 5.30 0.54 3.88
C TRP A 105 5.04 -0.29 5.13
N ARG A 106 4.60 0.36 6.21
CA ARG A 106 4.15 -0.33 7.42
C ARG A 106 2.63 -0.24 7.52
N LEU A 107 1.96 -1.40 7.59
CA LEU A 107 0.52 -1.44 7.83
C LEU A 107 0.20 -1.37 9.32
N HIS A 108 -0.53 -0.34 9.71
CA HIS A 108 -1.13 -0.20 11.03
C HIS A 108 -2.63 -0.52 10.92
N PRO A 109 -3.10 -1.65 11.49
CA PRO A 109 -4.53 -1.92 11.52
C PRO A 109 -5.19 -0.86 12.41
N MET A 110 -6.07 -0.06 11.81
CA MET A 110 -7.08 0.66 12.58
C MET A 110 -8.09 -0.40 13.00
N GLY A 111 -8.24 -0.65 14.31
CA GLY A 111 -9.11 -1.72 14.82
C GLY A 111 -10.51 -1.68 14.19
N GLU A 112 -11.26 -2.79 14.26
CA GLU A 112 -12.62 -2.89 13.74
C GLU A 112 -13.63 -2.04 14.54
N SER A 113 -13.41 -0.73 14.65
CA SER A 113 -14.42 0.23 15.07
C SER A 113 -14.93 0.89 13.80
N ASN A 114 -15.94 0.25 13.20
CA ASN A 114 -16.68 0.77 12.05
C ASN A 114 -17.65 1.90 12.49
N THR A 115 -17.14 2.87 13.25
CA THR A 115 -17.92 4.01 13.73
C THR A 115 -17.24 5.29 13.25
N PHE A 116 -17.34 5.54 11.95
CA PHE A 116 -17.37 6.91 11.45
C PHE A 116 -18.83 7.35 11.54
N ALA A 117 -19.22 7.91 12.69
CA ALA A 117 -20.44 8.70 12.84
C ALA A 117 -20.10 10.19 12.68
#